data_AF-A0A432SCM7-F1
#
_entry.id   AF-A0A432SCM7-F1
#
_cell.length_a   1.000
_cell.length_b   1.000
_cell.length_c   1.000
_cell.angle_alpha   90.00
_cell.angle_beta   90.00
_cell.angle_gamma   90.00
#
_symmetry.space_group_name_H-M   'P 1'
#
loop_
_entity.id
_entity.type
_entity.pdbx_description
1 polymer ?
#
loop_
_entity_poly.entity_id
_entity_poly.type
_entity_poly.pdbx_seq_one_letter_code
_entity_poly.pdbx_strand_id
1 'polypeptide(L)'
;MDEGVVKYKVEHSSVNAPYFTAYTTIEPIRSHLFALGFIGEHHGVGYGNISVRDTATTGFFITATQTGKLSALHREHYSYIHHYDFH
;
A
#
# COMPACT_ATOMS: atom_id res chain seq x y z
N MET A 1 17.81 -16.42 -20.00
CA MET A 1 16.65 -16.01 -19.21
C MET A 1 15.93 -14.98 -20.02
N ASP A 2 14.73 -15.30 -20.50
CA ASP A 2 13.87 -14.31 -21.15
C ASP A 2 13.26 -13.45 -20.04
N GLU A 3 13.84 -12.28 -19.80
CA GLU A 3 13.19 -11.26 -18.98
C GLU A 3 11.93 -10.81 -19.71
N GLY A 4 10.78 -11.30 -19.24
CA GLY A 4 9.49 -10.83 -19.69
C GLY A 4 9.34 -9.35 -19.34
N VAL A 5 9.38 -8.46 -20.34
CA VAL A 5 9.17 -7.03 -20.13
C VAL A 5 7.67 -6.76 -20.07
N VAL A 6 7.15 -6.36 -18.92
CA VAL A 6 5.79 -5.86 -18.80
C VAL A 6 5.72 -4.50 -19.52
N LYS A 7 4.97 -4.43 -20.62
CA LYS A 7 4.71 -3.17 -21.32
C LYS A 7 3.52 -2.48 -20.65
N TYR A 8 3.76 -1.34 -20.02
CA TYR A 8 2.73 -0.49 -19.42
C TYR A 8 2.98 0.98 -19.77
N LYS A 9 1.91 1.79 -19.74
CA LYS A 9 1.98 3.24 -19.89
C LYS A 9 1.67 3.87 -18.54
N VAL A 10 2.49 4.83 -18.11
CA VAL A 10 2.25 5.62 -16.90
C VAL A 10 1.91 7.04 -17.29
N GLU A 11 0.82 7.54 -16.74
CA GLU A 11 0.51 8.96 -16.73
C GLU A 11 0.61 9.43 -15.28
N HIS A 12 1.62 10.26 -15.02
CA HIS A 12 1.89 10.77 -13.67
C HIS A 12 1.48 12.24 -13.58
N SER A 13 0.69 12.58 -12.56
CA SER A 13 0.33 13.96 -12.23
C SER A 13 0.57 14.20 -10.75
N SER A 14 1.10 15.38 -10.42
CA SER A 14 1.31 15.80 -9.03
C SER A 14 0.02 16.37 -8.48
N VAL A 15 -0.69 15.57 -7.69
CA VAL A 15 -1.91 15.96 -6.98
C VAL A 15 -1.74 15.72 -5.48
N ASN A 16 -2.51 16.44 -4.66
CA ASN A 16 -2.54 16.17 -3.23
C ASN A 16 -3.08 14.77 -2.98
N ALA A 17 -2.44 14.03 -2.07
CA ALA A 17 -2.97 12.76 -1.62
C ALA A 17 -4.37 12.97 -1.02
N PRO A 18 -5.36 12.11 -1.32
CA PRO A 18 -6.67 12.20 -0.72
C PRO A 18 -6.56 12.05 0.80
N TYR A 19 -7.48 12.68 1.53
CA TYR A 19 -7.51 12.55 2.98
C TYR A 19 -7.72 11.08 3.37
N PHE A 20 -6.74 10.50 4.06
CA PHE A 20 -6.79 9.10 4.43
C PHE A 20 -7.65 8.88 5.68
N THR A 21 -8.97 8.78 5.47
CA THR A 21 -9.97 8.60 6.54
C THR A 21 -9.75 7.31 7.35
N ALA A 22 -9.26 6.25 6.72
CA ALA A 22 -9.10 4.95 7.36
C ALA A 22 -7.75 4.73 8.06
N TYR A 23 -6.84 5.73 8.07
CA TYR A 23 -5.52 5.63 8.71
C TYR A 23 -5.60 5.20 10.17
N THR A 24 -6.50 5.82 10.94
CA THR A 24 -6.67 5.54 12.38
C THR A 24 -7.17 4.12 12.66
N THR A 25 -7.72 3.44 11.65
CA THR A 25 -8.20 2.06 11.76
C THR A 25 -7.15 1.06 11.31
N ILE A 26 -6.48 1.29 10.17
CA ILE A 26 -5.56 0.31 9.59
C ILE A 26 -4.16 0.34 10.20
N GLU A 27 -3.63 1.51 10.58
CA GLU A 27 -2.25 1.61 11.09
C GLU A 27 -2.04 0.84 12.41
N PRO A 28 -2.94 0.88 13.40
CA PRO A 28 -2.79 0.06 14.61
C PRO A 28 -2.75 -1.44 14.31
N ILE A 29 -3.57 -1.91 13.36
CA ILE A 29 -3.59 -3.32 12.93
C ILE A 29 -2.27 -3.66 12.24
N ARG A 30 -1.81 -2.82 11.32
CA ARG A 30 -0.54 -2.98 10.61
C ARG A 30 0.63 -3.05 11.59
N SER A 31 0.68 -2.13 12.55
CA SER A 31 1.70 -2.08 13.61
C SER A 31 1.69 -3.36 14.46
N HIS A 32 0.50 -3.87 14.79
CA HIS A 32 0.38 -5.15 15.51
C HIS A 32 0.88 -6.34 14.69
N LEU A 33 0.53 -6.42 13.41
CA LEU A 33 1.01 -7.47 12.51
C LEU A 33 2.53 -7.40 12.27
N PHE A 34 3.11 -6.21 12.24
CA PHE A 34 4.56 -6.02 12.22
C PHE A 34 5.22 -6.58 13.48
N ALA A 35 4.68 -6.27 14.66
CA ALA A 35 5.20 -6.77 15.93
C ALA A 35 5.11 -8.30 16.05
N LEU A 36 4.15 -8.93 15.38
CA LEU A 36 4.00 -10.38 15.29
C LEU A 36 4.86 -11.04 14.19
N GLY A 37 5.55 -10.25 13.37
CA GLY A 37 6.39 -10.75 12.28
C GLY A 37 5.64 -11.14 11.01
N PHE A 38 4.34 -10.83 10.90
CA PHE A 38 3.53 -11.05 9.69
C PHE A 38 3.73 -9.97 8.62
N ILE A 39 4.28 -8.82 9.01
CA ILE A 39 4.70 -7.73 8.12
C ILE A 39 6.15 -7.43 8.47
N GLY A 40 7.01 -7.28 7.47
CA GLY A 40 8.43 -7.11 7.74
C GLY A 40 9.29 -7.02 6.50
N GLU A 41 10.59 -7.21 6.70
CA GLU A 41 11.58 -7.37 5.66
C GLU A 41 12.50 -8.53 6.01
N HIS A 42 12.80 -9.37 5.02
CA HIS A 42 13.78 -10.45 5.16
C HIS A 42 14.77 -10.37 3.99
N HIS A 43 16.06 -10.23 4.31
CA HIS A 43 17.15 -10.09 3.32
C HIS A 43 16.89 -9.02 2.24
N GLY A 44 16.37 -7.85 2.65
CA GLY A 44 16.06 -6.75 1.72
C GLY A 44 14.74 -6.90 0.97
N VAL A 45 14.00 -8.00 1.17
CA VAL A 45 12.70 -8.25 0.54
C VAL A 45 11.59 -8.00 1.55
N GLY A 46 10.78 -6.97 1.31
CA GLY A 46 9.61 -6.65 2.11
C GLY A 46 8.45 -7.61 1.89
N TYR A 47 7.66 -7.88 2.93
CA TYR A 47 6.47 -8.74 2.87
C TYR A 47 5.34 -8.21 3.75
N GLY A 48 4.12 -8.71 3.50
CA GLY A 48 2.95 -8.45 4.35
C GLY A 48 2.27 -7.10 4.12
N ASN A 49 1.94 -6.75 2.88
CA ASN A 49 1.14 -5.55 2.61
C ASN A 49 -0.29 -5.73 3.14
N ILE A 50 -0.88 -4.65 3.65
CA ILE A 50 -2.27 -4.63 4.10
C ILE A 50 -3.04 -3.50 3.42
N SER A 51 -4.31 -3.77 3.11
CA SER A 51 -5.22 -2.83 2.48
C SER A 51 -6.54 -2.74 3.23
N VAL A 52 -7.19 -1.56 3.17
CA VAL A 52 -8.56 -1.34 3.64
C VAL A 52 -9.40 -0.81 2.50
N ARG A 53 -10.56 -1.45 2.29
CA ARG A 53 -11.54 -1.03 1.29
C ARG A 53 -12.16 0.31 1.69
N ASP A 54 -12.27 1.23 0.74
CA ASP A 54 -13.09 2.42 0.90
C ASP A 54 -14.56 2.03 0.72
N THR A 55 -15.40 2.31 1.70
CA THR A 55 -16.82 1.93 1.68
C THR A 55 -17.68 2.88 0.85
N ALA A 56 -17.18 4.06 0.52
CA ALA A 56 -17.90 5.05 -0.29
C ALA A 56 -17.66 4.87 -1.79
N THR A 57 -16.63 4.12 -2.20
CA THR A 57 -16.19 3.98 -3.60
C THR A 57 -15.80 2.53 -3.91
N THR A 58 -15.37 2.25 -5.14
CA THR A 58 -14.73 0.96 -5.50
C THR A 58 -13.25 0.89 -5.09
N GLY A 59 -12.73 1.96 -4.49
CA GLY A 59 -11.33 2.10 -4.17
C GLY A 59 -10.88 1.40 -2.89
N PHE A 60 -9.58 1.46 -2.64
CA PHE A 60 -8.97 0.97 -1.41
C PHE A 60 -7.65 1.70 -1.11
N PHE A 61 -7.29 1.75 0.15
CA PHE A 61 -5.97 2.19 0.60
C PHE A 61 -5.07 0.98 0.82
N ILE A 62 -3.81 1.08 0.44
CA ILE A 62 -2.81 0.02 0.58
C ILE A 62 -1.47 0.60 1.03
N THR A 63 -0.71 -0.16 1.83
CA THR A 63 0.66 0.21 2.20
C THR A 63 1.55 0.31 0.95
N ALA A 64 2.33 1.38 0.85
CA ALA A 64 3.27 1.61 -0.25
C ALA A 64 4.40 0.57 -0.27
N THR A 65 5.11 0.50 -1.39
CA THR A 65 6.26 -0.41 -1.54
C THR A 65 7.41 -0.05 -0.58
N GLN A 66 8.24 -1.03 -0.22
CA GLN A 66 9.44 -0.86 0.63
C GLN A 66 9.17 -0.30 2.05
N THR A 67 7.92 -0.34 2.50
CA THR A 67 7.51 0.07 3.85
C THR A 67 7.60 -1.06 4.89
N GLY A 68 7.85 -2.30 4.44
CA GLY A 68 7.87 -3.51 5.27
C GLY A 68 8.84 -3.43 6.45
N LYS A 69 9.98 -2.75 6.31
CA LYS A 69 10.99 -2.55 7.37
C LYS A 69 10.62 -1.53 8.45
N LEU A 70 9.64 -0.67 8.21
CA LEU A 70 9.31 0.41 9.13
C LEU A 70 8.38 -0.14 10.22
N SER A 71 8.64 0.15 11.49
CA SER A 71 7.76 -0.34 12.57
C SER A 71 6.45 0.43 12.69
N ALA A 72 6.43 1.70 12.25
CA ALA A 72 5.26 2.55 12.17
C ALA A 72 5.21 3.25 10.81
N LEU A 73 4.01 3.45 10.27
CA LEU A 73 3.80 4.21 9.04
C LEU A 73 3.05 5.50 9.31
N HIS A 74 3.26 6.50 8.46
CA HIS A 74 2.46 7.72 8.39
C HIS A 74 1.55 7.66 7.17
N ARG A 75 0.64 8.63 7.03
CA ARG A 75 -0.37 8.64 5.95
C ARG A 75 0.26 8.64 4.57
N GLU A 76 1.45 9.24 4.44
CA GLU A 76 2.22 9.38 3.21
C GLU A 76 2.81 8.03 2.74
N HIS A 77 2.85 7.03 3.62
CA HIS A 77 3.28 5.67 3.30
C HIS A 77 2.14 4.79 2.77
N TYR A 78 0.98 5.37 2.48
CA TYR A 78 -0.16 4.69 1.90
C TYR A 78 -0.49 5.27 0.53
N SER A 79 -0.97 4.40 -0.34
CA SER A 79 -1.49 4.77 -1.66
C SER A 79 -2.98 4.50 -1.70
N TYR A 80 -3.73 5.44 -2.30
CA TYR A 80 -5.15 5.25 -2.58
C TYR A 80 -5.32 4.82 -4.03
N ILE A 81 -5.87 3.63 -4.21
CA ILE A 81 -6.31 3.13 -5.51
C ILE A 81 -7.78 3.51 -5.64
N HIS A 82 -8.07 4.52 -6.45
CA HIS A 82 -9.42 5.07 -6.59
C HIS A 82 -10.28 4.28 -7.59
N HIS A 83 -9.66 3.60 -8.55
CA HIS A 83 -10.36 2.89 -9.61
C HIS A 83 -9.48 1.76 -10.21
N TYR A 84 -10.14 0.76 -10.78
CA TYR A 84 -9.55 -0.29 -11.61
C TYR A 84 -10.59 -0.76 -12.62
N ASP A 85 -10.14 -1.24 -13.77
CA ASP A 85 -10.99 -1.81 -14.82
C ASP A 85 -10.32 -3.06 -15.40
N PHE A 86 -11.11 -4.10 -15.65
CA PHE A 86 -10.68 -5.37 -16.26
C PHE A 86 -11.31 -5.60 -17.63
N HIS A 87 -12.11 -4.64 -18.13
CA HIS A 87 -12.85 -4.73 -19.39
C HIS A 87 -12.08 -4.18 -20.59
#